data_AF-A0A8H3WRH3-F1
#
_entry.id   AF-A0A8H3WRH3-F1
#
_cell.length_a   1.000
_cell.length_b   1.000
_cell.length_c   1.000
_cell.angle_alpha   90.00
_cell.angle_beta   90.00
_cell.angle_gamma   90.00
#
_symmetry.space_group_name_H-M   'P 1'
#
loop_
_entity.id
_entity.type
_entity.pdbx_description
1 polymer ?
#
loop_
_entity_poly.entity_id
_entity_poly.type
_entity_poly.pdbx_seq_one_letter_code
_entity_poly.pdbx_strand_id
1 'polypeptide(L)'
;MPLVVPGINNITDESKTQEWSNKLVGKKLHEEESNETTFCKRDLPEKSRVIEPGMMVTKDFVPDRLNVHVKEDGTVSHVSEVSEAITSAPKQKLKSSVQRSLRQSLLGSYPLLNPYIDELMPKKASLEQMKLPERCSLYVCDQQPLFYQQDNGTLIPHLKLVHRFPKGFPTIRIDRGAIRFVLSGATLMAPGLTSPGGRLPKPRDGDEGVDEEGHWSRELEKGEPVVIMAEGKTEACAVGFLVAGTKEVKDKGKGPVVEEAHFLGDGLWRLGSE
;
A
#
# COMPACT_ATOMS: atom_id res chain seq x y z
N MET A 1 -13.34 -31.45 -31.88
CA MET A 1 -12.67 -30.15 -32.11
C MET A 1 -13.28 -29.16 -31.13
N PRO A 2 -12.51 -28.55 -30.20
CA PRO A 2 -13.07 -27.52 -29.35
C PRO A 2 -13.17 -26.21 -30.15
N LEU A 3 -14.36 -25.62 -30.12
CA LEU A 3 -14.67 -24.34 -30.78
C LEU A 3 -13.95 -23.21 -30.03
N VAL A 4 -12.99 -22.58 -30.70
CA VAL A 4 -12.31 -21.38 -30.22
C VAL A 4 -13.21 -20.18 -30.50
N VAL A 5 -13.70 -19.54 -29.44
CA VAL A 5 -14.40 -18.26 -29.51
C VAL A 5 -13.33 -17.16 -29.64
N PRO A 6 -13.29 -16.35 -30.72
CA PRO A 6 -12.32 -15.28 -30.85
C PRO A 6 -12.77 -14.07 -30.02
N GLY A 7 -11.91 -13.55 -29.13
CA GLY A 7 -12.13 -12.19 -28.59
C GLY A 7 -11.80 -11.91 -27.12
N ILE A 8 -10.99 -12.73 -26.42
CA ILE A 8 -10.40 -12.29 -25.14
C ILE A 8 -8.91 -12.08 -25.38
N ASN A 9 -8.56 -10.89 -25.86
CA ASN A 9 -7.19 -10.41 -25.84
C ASN A 9 -6.84 -10.09 -24.38
N ASN A 10 -6.28 -11.07 -23.67
CA ASN A 10 -5.48 -10.82 -22.47
C ASN A 10 -4.20 -10.08 -22.88
N ILE A 11 -4.33 -8.77 -23.12
CA ILE A 11 -3.19 -7.86 -23.18
C ILE A 11 -2.77 -7.68 -21.72
N THR A 12 -1.67 -8.33 -21.33
CA THR A 12 -1.03 -8.09 -20.03
C THR A 12 -0.67 -6.61 -19.91
N ASP A 13 -0.75 -6.04 -18.71
CA ASP A 13 -0.53 -4.59 -18.51
C ASP A 13 0.87 -4.11 -18.98
N GLU A 14 1.89 -4.98 -18.91
CA GLU A 14 3.22 -4.71 -19.50
C GLU A 14 3.15 -4.41 -21.01
N SER A 15 2.23 -5.02 -21.75
CA SER A 15 2.08 -4.81 -23.19
C SER A 15 1.52 -3.43 -23.53
N LYS A 16 0.70 -2.81 -22.67
CA LYS A 16 0.14 -1.46 -22.92
C LYS A 16 1.16 -0.37 -22.65
N THR A 17 1.90 -0.47 -21.54
CA THR A 17 2.98 0.46 -21.22
C THR A 17 4.01 0.47 -22.36
N GLN A 18 4.36 -0.71 -22.86
CA GLN A 18 5.34 -0.86 -23.93
C GLN A 18 4.84 -0.31 -25.27
N GLU A 19 3.54 -0.48 -25.58
CA GLU A 19 2.91 0.12 -26.75
C GLU A 19 2.98 1.66 -26.70
N TRP A 20 2.64 2.26 -25.55
CA TRP A 20 2.69 3.71 -25.37
C TRP A 20 4.12 4.25 -25.33
N SER A 21 5.06 3.51 -24.74
CA SER A 21 6.48 3.84 -24.78
C SER A 21 6.98 3.96 -26.22
N ASN A 22 6.62 2.99 -27.08
CA ASN A 22 7.01 3.01 -28.50
C ASN A 22 6.40 4.19 -29.27
N LYS A 23 5.19 4.64 -28.89
CA LYS A 23 4.51 5.76 -29.56
C LYS A 23 5.03 7.13 -29.13
N LEU A 24 5.38 7.28 -27.85
CA LEU A 24 5.59 8.58 -27.22
C LEU A 24 7.06 8.94 -27.02
N VAL A 25 7.91 7.99 -26.62
CA VAL A 25 9.30 8.28 -26.22
C VAL A 25 10.07 8.93 -27.37
N GLY A 26 10.71 10.07 -27.09
CA GLY A 26 11.46 10.85 -28.07
C GLY A 26 10.64 11.89 -28.84
N LYS A 27 9.31 11.92 -28.70
CA LYS A 27 8.44 12.94 -29.32
C LYS A 27 8.14 14.09 -28.35
N LYS A 28 7.85 15.29 -28.88
CA LYS A 28 7.32 16.42 -28.10
C LYS A 28 5.80 16.42 -28.05
N LEU A 29 5.22 16.69 -26.89
CA LEU A 29 3.76 16.81 -26.76
C LEU A 29 3.28 18.16 -27.33
N HIS A 30 2.27 18.13 -28.20
CA HIS A 30 1.67 19.30 -28.83
C HIS A 30 0.14 19.27 -28.71
N GLU A 31 -0.53 20.42 -28.87
CA GLU A 31 -2.00 20.52 -28.66
C GLU A 31 -2.84 20.10 -29.88
N GLU A 32 -2.27 20.18 -31.09
CA GLU A 32 -3.07 20.16 -32.32
C GLU A 32 -2.71 19.05 -33.33
N GLU A 33 -1.47 18.57 -33.40
CA GLU A 33 -1.04 17.64 -34.46
C GLU A 33 -0.02 16.60 -33.99
N SER A 34 -0.16 15.39 -34.54
CA SER A 34 0.74 14.25 -34.38
C SER A 34 1.59 14.08 -35.64
N ASN A 35 2.92 14.17 -35.54
CA ASN A 35 3.86 13.91 -36.64
C ASN A 35 5.02 12.98 -36.21
N GLU A 36 6.10 12.92 -36.99
CA GLU A 36 7.27 12.09 -36.66
C GLU A 36 7.96 12.54 -35.36
N THR A 37 7.96 13.85 -35.08
CA THR A 37 8.65 14.49 -33.95
C THR A 37 7.71 14.99 -32.85
N THR A 38 6.41 15.09 -33.11
CA THR A 38 5.40 15.58 -32.17
C THR A 38 4.26 14.60 -31.99
N PHE A 39 3.61 14.63 -30.83
CA PHE A 39 2.45 13.81 -30.51
C PHE A 39 1.34 14.67 -29.91
N CYS A 40 0.11 14.54 -30.41
CA CYS A 40 -1.03 15.31 -29.94
C CYS A 40 -1.49 14.84 -28.56
N LYS A 41 -1.63 15.77 -27.60
CA LYS A 41 -2.11 15.45 -26.25
C LYS A 41 -3.53 14.87 -26.22
N ARG A 42 -4.37 15.18 -27.22
CA ARG A 42 -5.75 14.68 -27.32
C ARG A 42 -5.81 13.19 -27.65
N ASP A 43 -4.75 12.64 -28.23
CA ASP A 43 -4.64 11.23 -28.60
C ASP A 43 -4.08 10.36 -27.45
N LEU A 44 -3.74 10.98 -26.31
CA LEU A 44 -3.37 10.24 -25.11
C LEU A 44 -4.59 9.48 -24.54
N PRO A 45 -4.38 8.39 -23.79
CA PRO A 45 -5.47 7.73 -23.08
C PRO A 45 -6.25 8.71 -22.21
N GLU A 46 -7.56 8.46 -22.09
CA GLU A 46 -8.48 9.27 -21.27
C GLU A 46 -7.95 9.44 -19.83
N LYS A 47 -7.33 8.39 -19.30
CA LYS A 47 -6.60 8.43 -18.02
C LYS A 47 -5.11 8.59 -18.28
N SER A 48 -4.66 9.81 -18.55
CA SER A 48 -3.22 10.11 -18.68
C SER A 48 -2.80 11.31 -17.83
N ARG A 49 -1.53 11.33 -17.42
CA ARG A 49 -0.93 12.43 -16.67
C ARG A 49 0.44 12.76 -17.27
N VAL A 50 0.61 14.00 -17.69
CA VAL A 50 1.91 14.52 -18.13
C VAL A 50 2.66 15.07 -16.92
N ILE A 51 3.91 14.64 -16.73
CA ILE A 51 4.75 14.98 -15.59
C ILE A 51 5.99 15.72 -16.08
N GLU A 52 6.13 16.98 -15.68
CA GLU A 52 7.30 17.81 -15.99
C GLU A 52 8.40 17.66 -14.93
N PRO A 53 9.68 17.97 -15.26
CA PRO A 53 10.76 17.92 -14.29
C PRO A 53 10.47 18.84 -13.10
N GLY A 54 10.54 18.30 -11.88
CA GLY A 54 10.25 19.05 -10.65
C GLY A 54 8.76 19.25 -10.34
N MET A 55 7.85 18.78 -11.19
CA MET A 55 6.41 18.77 -10.88
C MET A 55 6.15 17.86 -9.68
N MET A 56 5.58 18.41 -8.61
CA MET A 56 5.09 17.59 -7.51
C MET A 56 3.90 16.77 -7.98
N VAL A 57 4.08 15.46 -8.03
CA VAL A 57 3.05 14.51 -8.41
C VAL A 57 2.50 13.79 -7.19
N THR A 58 1.19 13.58 -7.18
CA THR A 58 0.53 12.73 -6.20
C THR A 58 0.95 11.28 -6.42
N LYS A 59 1.24 10.56 -5.33
CA LYS A 59 1.55 9.11 -5.31
C LYS A 59 0.29 8.24 -5.47
N ASP A 60 -0.79 8.79 -6.02
CA ASP A 60 -2.07 8.09 -6.13
C ASP A 60 -2.04 6.97 -7.18
N PHE A 61 -2.73 5.88 -6.89
CA PHE A 61 -3.01 4.75 -7.72
C PHE A 61 -4.36 4.99 -8.39
N VAL A 62 -4.30 5.08 -9.72
CA VAL A 62 -5.46 5.18 -10.59
C VAL A 62 -5.32 4.07 -11.62
N PRO A 63 -6.19 3.04 -11.58
CA PRO A 63 -6.15 1.95 -12.55
C PRO A 63 -6.16 2.48 -13.99
N ASP A 64 -5.33 1.88 -14.85
CA ASP A 64 -5.11 2.23 -16.26
C ASP A 64 -4.53 3.64 -16.51
N ARG A 65 -4.01 4.34 -15.49
CA ARG A 65 -3.41 5.66 -15.70
C ARG A 65 -2.02 5.56 -16.31
N LEU A 66 -1.85 6.17 -17.48
CA LEU A 66 -0.56 6.35 -18.14
C LEU A 66 0.14 7.62 -17.63
N ASN A 67 1.31 7.49 -17.00
CA ASN A 67 2.16 8.63 -16.66
C ASN A 67 3.17 8.87 -17.78
N VAL A 68 3.12 10.06 -18.38
CA VAL A 68 4.02 10.48 -19.46
C VAL A 68 5.01 11.48 -18.89
N HIS A 69 6.27 11.09 -18.74
CA HIS A 69 7.31 11.95 -18.15
C HIS A 69 8.02 12.73 -19.26
N VAL A 70 8.00 14.05 -19.20
CA VAL A 70 8.65 14.92 -20.18
C VAL A 70 9.92 15.57 -19.61
N LYS A 71 10.87 15.91 -20.48
CA LYS A 71 12.04 16.72 -20.17
C LYS A 71 11.69 18.21 -20.20
N GLU A 72 12.63 19.07 -19.79
CA GLU A 72 12.45 20.54 -19.79
C GLU A 72 12.11 21.10 -21.18
N ASP A 73 12.54 20.42 -22.25
CA ASP A 73 12.27 20.81 -23.63
C ASP A 73 10.92 20.30 -24.17
N GLY A 74 10.11 19.63 -23.34
CA GLY A 74 8.82 19.05 -23.69
C GLY A 74 8.88 17.67 -24.35
N THR A 75 10.06 17.08 -24.50
CA THR A 75 10.24 15.76 -25.10
C THR A 75 9.93 14.66 -24.10
N VAL A 76 9.13 13.66 -24.49
CA VAL A 76 8.82 12.49 -23.66
C VAL A 76 10.08 11.67 -23.42
N SER A 77 10.43 11.48 -22.15
CA SER A 77 11.59 10.72 -21.69
C SER A 77 11.27 9.23 -21.54
N HIS A 78 10.18 8.93 -20.85
CA HIS A 78 9.70 7.59 -20.59
C HIS A 78 8.22 7.66 -20.20
N VAL A 79 7.58 6.50 -20.25
CA VAL A 79 6.19 6.33 -19.87
C VAL A 79 6.14 5.27 -18.78
N SER A 80 5.32 5.49 -17.75
CA SER A 80 5.10 4.50 -16.70
C SER A 80 3.62 4.37 -16.42
N GLU A 81 3.16 3.13 -16.30
CA GLU A 81 1.87 2.86 -15.69
C GLU A 81 2.07 2.68 -14.18
N VAL A 82 1.02 2.95 -13.42
CA VAL A 82 0.98 2.51 -12.02
C VAL A 82 0.52 1.06 -12.06
N SER A 83 1.46 0.11 -12.21
CA SER A 83 1.09 -1.32 -12.34
C SER A 83 0.71 -1.92 -10.99
N GLU A 84 -0.44 -2.59 -10.97
CA GLU A 84 -1.01 -3.25 -9.78
C GLU A 84 -0.32 -4.60 -9.48
N ALA A 85 0.39 -5.19 -10.45
CA ALA A 85 0.97 -6.53 -10.33
C ALA A 85 2.34 -6.51 -9.62
N ILE A 86 2.41 -7.16 -8.47
CA ILE A 86 3.69 -7.38 -7.77
C ILE A 86 4.33 -8.65 -8.32
N THR A 87 5.46 -8.50 -9.03
CA THR A 87 6.30 -9.64 -9.40
C THR A 87 6.96 -10.22 -8.14
N SER A 88 6.52 -11.41 -7.74
CA SER A 88 7.01 -12.09 -6.54
C SER A 88 7.90 -13.28 -6.88
N ALA A 89 8.88 -13.56 -6.03
CA ALA A 89 9.67 -14.78 -6.12
C ALA A 89 8.88 -16.00 -5.57
N PRO A 90 9.20 -17.23 -5.98
CA PRO A 90 8.56 -18.43 -5.43
C PRO A 90 8.64 -18.49 -3.90
N LYS A 91 7.60 -19.05 -3.27
CA LYS A 91 7.54 -19.26 -1.81
C LYS A 91 8.67 -20.19 -1.36
N GLN A 92 9.42 -19.77 -0.34
CA GLN A 92 10.49 -20.55 0.29
C GLN A 92 10.12 -20.89 1.73
N LYS A 93 10.20 -22.17 2.11
CA LYS A 93 9.99 -22.59 3.50
C LYS A 93 11.10 -22.07 4.41
N LEU A 94 10.71 -21.52 5.55
CA LEU A 94 11.66 -21.03 6.56
C LEU A 94 12.08 -22.14 7.51
N LYS A 95 13.33 -22.07 7.97
CA LYS A 95 13.88 -22.95 9.00
C LYS A 95 13.17 -22.70 10.33
N SER A 96 12.96 -23.74 11.14
CA SER A 96 12.25 -23.65 12.43
C SER A 96 12.91 -22.70 13.44
N SER A 97 14.22 -22.43 13.34
CA SER A 97 14.89 -21.42 14.16
C SER A 97 14.45 -20.00 13.79
N VAL A 98 14.38 -19.69 12.50
CA VAL A 98 13.93 -18.39 11.98
C VAL A 98 12.46 -18.17 12.32
N GLN A 99 11.62 -19.19 12.17
CA GLN A 99 10.21 -19.13 12.53
C GLN A 99 10.00 -18.76 14.00
N ARG A 100 10.77 -19.37 14.91
CA ARG A 100 10.74 -19.03 16.35
C ARG A 100 11.16 -17.58 16.60
N SER A 101 12.21 -17.11 15.92
CA SER A 101 12.66 -15.71 16.05
C SER A 101 11.60 -14.73 15.56
N LEU A 102 10.98 -14.98 14.40
CA LEU A 102 9.93 -14.14 13.85
C LEU A 102 8.71 -14.10 14.77
N ARG A 103 8.32 -15.25 15.34
CA ARG A 103 7.23 -15.33 16.32
C ARG A 103 7.51 -14.49 17.57
N GLN A 104 8.75 -14.49 18.08
CA GLN A 104 9.12 -13.62 19.21
C GLN A 104 9.11 -12.14 18.83
N SER A 105 9.65 -11.80 17.66
CA SER A 105 9.62 -10.43 17.14
C SER A 105 8.18 -9.91 16.98
N LEU A 106 7.29 -10.75 16.47
CA LEU A 106 5.88 -10.42 16.29
C LEU A 106 5.21 -10.11 17.63
N LEU A 107 5.38 -10.98 18.63
CA LEU A 107 4.76 -10.78 19.95
C LEU A 107 5.37 -9.60 20.71
N GLY A 108 6.63 -9.25 20.43
CA GLY A 108 7.23 -8.01 20.93
C GLY A 108 6.56 -6.76 20.35
N SER A 109 6.25 -6.77 19.04
CA SER A 109 5.58 -5.64 18.37
C SER A 109 4.07 -5.59 18.57
N TYR A 110 3.42 -6.76 18.68
CA TYR A 110 1.96 -6.89 18.80
C TYR A 110 1.59 -7.87 19.94
N PRO A 111 1.73 -7.43 21.21
CA PRO A 111 1.48 -8.30 22.37
C PRO A 111 0.05 -8.84 22.43
N LEU A 112 -0.93 -8.09 21.91
CA LEU A 112 -2.34 -8.47 21.88
C LEU A 112 -2.63 -9.68 20.97
N LEU A 113 -1.68 -10.09 20.13
CA LEU A 113 -1.78 -11.33 19.34
C LEU A 113 -1.38 -12.58 20.13
N ASN A 114 -0.80 -12.44 21.33
CA ASN A 114 -0.35 -13.57 22.14
C ASN A 114 -1.42 -14.64 22.40
N PRO A 115 -2.70 -14.32 22.67
CA PRO A 115 -3.74 -15.34 22.82
C PRO A 115 -4.01 -16.16 21.54
N TYR A 116 -3.72 -15.59 20.37
CA TYR A 116 -4.07 -16.15 19.06
C TYR A 116 -2.85 -16.71 18.30
N ILE A 117 -1.65 -16.64 18.88
CA ILE A 117 -0.41 -16.92 18.15
C ILE A 117 -0.30 -18.37 17.66
N ASP A 118 -0.90 -19.33 18.38
CA ASP A 118 -0.93 -20.73 17.96
C ASP A 118 -1.94 -21.00 16.83
N GLU A 119 -2.93 -20.11 16.65
CA GLU A 119 -3.82 -20.09 15.49
C GLU A 119 -3.16 -19.41 14.29
N LEU A 120 -2.38 -18.34 14.53
CA LEU A 120 -1.67 -17.59 13.49
C LEU A 120 -0.46 -18.34 12.92
N MET A 121 0.37 -18.88 13.81
CA MET A 121 1.61 -19.57 13.48
C MET A 121 1.70 -20.88 14.27
N PRO A 122 0.92 -21.91 13.89
CA PRO A 122 0.94 -23.19 14.57
C PRO A 122 2.35 -23.79 14.59
N LYS A 123 2.76 -24.38 15.72
CA LYS A 123 4.13 -24.91 15.90
C LYS A 123 4.55 -25.97 14.87
N LYS A 124 3.58 -26.66 14.27
CA LYS A 124 3.80 -27.70 13.25
C LYS A 124 3.60 -27.20 11.82
N ALA A 125 3.03 -26.00 11.66
CA ALA A 125 2.81 -25.41 10.34
C ALA A 125 4.12 -24.88 9.77
N SER A 126 4.23 -24.90 8.44
CA SER A 126 5.39 -24.33 7.74
C SER A 126 5.12 -22.88 7.44
N LEU A 127 5.88 -21.96 8.05
CA LEU A 127 5.95 -20.58 7.61
C LEU A 127 6.81 -20.48 6.36
N GLU A 128 6.27 -19.82 5.35
CA GLU A 128 6.89 -19.57 4.05
C GLU A 128 7.22 -18.09 3.89
N GLN A 129 8.29 -17.79 3.17
CA GLN A 129 8.70 -16.45 2.81
C GLN A 129 8.65 -16.28 1.30
N MET A 130 8.10 -15.16 0.84
CA MET A 130 8.05 -14.75 -0.54
C MET A 130 8.76 -13.40 -0.66
N LYS A 131 9.79 -13.33 -1.52
CA LYS A 131 10.47 -12.06 -1.79
C LYS A 131 9.65 -11.23 -2.77
N LEU A 132 9.46 -9.97 -2.43
CA LEU A 132 8.77 -8.96 -3.22
C LEU A 132 9.80 -7.93 -3.74
N PRO A 133 9.41 -7.05 -4.68
CA PRO A 133 10.20 -5.90 -5.07
C PRO A 133 10.55 -5.00 -3.88
N GLU A 134 11.47 -4.05 -4.08
CA GLU A 134 11.84 -3.03 -3.08
C GLU A 134 12.36 -3.62 -1.75
N ARG A 135 12.99 -4.79 -1.82
CA ARG A 135 13.57 -5.51 -0.66
C ARG A 135 12.52 -5.86 0.40
N CYS A 136 11.26 -6.03 -0.01
CA CYS A 136 10.19 -6.47 0.87
C CYS A 136 10.07 -8.00 0.87
N SER A 137 9.68 -8.60 2.00
CA SER A 137 9.42 -10.02 2.15
C SER A 137 8.05 -10.22 2.78
N LEU A 138 7.21 -11.03 2.15
CA LEU A 138 5.91 -11.46 2.69
C LEU A 138 6.05 -12.82 3.37
N TYR A 139 5.50 -12.93 4.57
CA TYR A 139 5.43 -14.17 5.33
C TYR A 139 4.02 -14.76 5.27
N VAL A 140 3.94 -16.02 4.84
CA VAL A 140 2.69 -16.74 4.58
C VAL A 140 2.66 -18.01 5.41
N CYS A 141 1.55 -18.29 6.07
CA CYS A 141 1.32 -19.54 6.79
C CYS A 141 -0.02 -20.14 6.36
N ASP A 142 -0.07 -21.42 6.02
CA ASP A 142 -1.28 -22.11 5.56
C ASP A 142 -2.03 -21.33 4.45
N GLN A 143 -1.28 -20.81 3.47
CA GLN A 143 -1.77 -19.98 2.36
C GLN A 143 -2.38 -18.63 2.78
N GLN A 144 -2.30 -18.25 4.06
CA GLN A 144 -2.74 -16.96 4.56
C GLN A 144 -1.55 -16.01 4.71
N PRO A 145 -1.57 -14.82 4.08
CA PRO A 145 -0.56 -13.80 4.32
C PRO A 145 -0.71 -13.25 5.74
N LEU A 146 0.39 -13.22 6.50
CA LEU A 146 0.38 -12.77 7.88
C LEU A 146 1.00 -11.39 8.02
N PHE A 147 2.28 -11.27 7.64
CA PHE A 147 3.05 -10.05 7.82
C PHE A 147 4.00 -9.86 6.65
N TYR A 148 4.39 -8.62 6.41
CA TYR A 148 5.47 -8.30 5.50
C TYR A 148 6.53 -7.47 6.22
N GLN A 149 7.74 -7.49 5.68
CA GLN A 149 8.90 -6.82 6.26
C GLN A 149 9.71 -6.23 5.13
N GLN A 150 9.99 -4.94 5.23
CA GLN A 150 10.98 -4.30 4.38
C GLN A 150 12.35 -4.45 5.03
N ASP A 151 13.33 -4.95 4.28
CA ASP A 151 14.66 -5.26 4.78
C ASP A 151 14.60 -6.16 6.03
N ASN A 152 15.28 -5.75 7.10
CA ASN A 152 15.23 -6.38 8.42
C ASN A 152 14.51 -5.46 9.43
N GLY A 153 13.57 -4.63 8.95
CA GLY A 153 12.81 -3.69 9.78
C GLY A 153 11.72 -4.34 10.62
N THR A 154 10.81 -3.53 11.16
CA THR A 154 9.67 -4.01 11.95
C THR A 154 8.69 -4.82 11.08
N LEU A 155 8.12 -5.90 11.64
CA LEU A 155 7.07 -6.67 10.99
C LEU A 155 5.78 -5.85 10.89
N ILE A 156 5.21 -5.77 9.70
CA ILE A 156 3.96 -5.05 9.43
C ILE A 156 2.86 -6.06 9.15
N PRO A 157 1.68 -5.98 9.79
CA PRO A 157 0.62 -6.94 9.54
C PRO A 157 0.05 -6.73 8.14
N HIS A 158 -0.26 -7.84 7.47
CA HIS A 158 -1.03 -7.82 6.24
C HIS A 158 -2.49 -7.43 6.55
N LEU A 159 -3.17 -6.70 5.66
CA LEU A 159 -4.54 -6.24 5.91
C LEU A 159 -5.53 -7.38 6.22
N LYS A 160 -5.40 -8.52 5.54
CA LYS A 160 -6.21 -9.72 5.85
C LYS A 160 -6.05 -10.21 7.29
N LEU A 161 -4.83 -10.15 7.82
CA LEU A 161 -4.56 -10.48 9.22
C LEU A 161 -5.25 -9.48 10.14
N VAL A 162 -5.13 -8.18 9.83
CA VAL A 162 -5.80 -7.10 10.56
C VAL A 162 -7.31 -7.29 10.59
N HIS A 163 -7.94 -7.65 9.46
CA HIS A 163 -9.39 -7.88 9.40
C HIS A 163 -9.83 -9.08 10.24
N ARG A 164 -8.98 -10.12 10.39
CA ARG A 164 -9.27 -11.27 11.25
C ARG A 164 -9.10 -10.95 12.74
N PHE A 165 -8.13 -10.10 13.08
CA PHE A 165 -7.81 -9.71 14.47
C PHE A 165 -7.79 -8.18 14.64
N PRO A 166 -8.93 -7.48 14.47
CA PRO A 166 -8.97 -6.02 14.36
C PRO A 166 -8.55 -5.28 15.64
N LYS A 167 -8.59 -5.96 16.79
CA LYS A 167 -8.18 -5.40 18.08
C LYS A 167 -6.70 -5.66 18.43
N GLY A 168 -5.96 -6.33 17.55
CA GLY A 168 -4.59 -6.77 17.81
C GLY A 168 -3.50 -5.73 17.51
N PHE A 169 -3.87 -4.55 17.00
CA PHE A 169 -2.93 -3.62 16.36
C PHE A 169 -3.20 -2.16 16.73
N PRO A 170 -2.16 -1.31 16.80
CA PRO A 170 -2.31 0.13 16.91
C PRO A 170 -3.14 0.71 15.77
N THR A 171 -4.16 1.51 16.08
CA THR A 171 -5.10 2.05 15.08
C THR A 171 -5.26 3.57 15.16
N ILE A 172 -5.42 4.19 13.99
CA ILE A 172 -5.92 5.56 13.80
C ILE A 172 -7.11 5.55 12.85
N ARG A 173 -7.97 6.57 12.89
CA ARG A 173 -9.11 6.70 11.96
C ARG A 173 -8.97 7.93 11.09
N ILE A 174 -9.18 7.77 9.79
CA ILE A 174 -9.27 8.87 8.83
C ILE A 174 -10.72 9.29 8.62
N ASP A 175 -10.93 10.57 8.31
CA ASP A 175 -12.24 11.06 7.85
C ASP A 175 -12.63 10.55 6.47
N ARG A 176 -13.91 10.75 6.12
CA ARG A 176 -14.46 10.36 4.81
C ARG A 176 -13.73 10.94 3.61
N GLY A 177 -13.20 12.16 3.70
CA GLY A 177 -12.52 12.84 2.60
C GLY A 177 -11.20 12.17 2.25
N ALA A 178 -10.48 11.66 3.25
CA ALA A 178 -9.21 10.98 3.07
C ALA A 178 -9.33 9.55 2.52
N ILE A 179 -10.47 8.87 2.70
CA ILE A 179 -10.65 7.44 2.35
C ILE A 179 -10.24 7.14 0.90
N ARG A 180 -10.77 7.91 -0.06
CA ARG A 180 -10.49 7.70 -1.49
C ARG A 180 -8.99 7.79 -1.79
N PHE A 181 -8.31 8.76 -1.17
CA PHE A 181 -6.88 9.00 -1.43
C PHE A 181 -6.01 7.90 -0.82
N VAL A 182 -6.32 7.44 0.39
CA VAL A 182 -5.60 6.33 1.04
C VAL A 182 -5.79 5.02 0.29
N LEU A 183 -7.01 4.74 -0.21
CA LEU A 183 -7.29 3.58 -1.08
C LEU A 183 -6.72 3.72 -2.50
N SER A 184 -6.14 4.87 -2.80
CA SER A 184 -5.30 5.09 -3.96
C SER A 184 -3.82 5.16 -3.55
N GLY A 185 -3.38 4.73 -2.36
CA GLY A 185 -1.95 4.78 -2.00
C GLY A 185 -1.34 6.18 -1.90
N ALA A 186 -2.16 7.24 -1.83
CA ALA A 186 -1.66 8.57 -1.59
C ALA A 186 -1.19 8.72 -0.13
N THR A 187 -0.24 9.62 0.09
CA THR A 187 0.24 9.98 1.42
C THR A 187 -0.91 10.47 2.32
N LEU A 188 -1.04 9.87 3.50
CA LEU A 188 -1.97 10.32 4.52
C LEU A 188 -1.42 11.58 5.19
N MET A 189 -2.21 12.65 5.14
CA MET A 189 -1.87 13.94 5.73
C MET A 189 -2.61 14.16 7.05
N ALA A 190 -1.99 14.90 7.98
CA ALA A 190 -2.52 15.19 9.30
C ALA A 190 -3.98 15.71 9.34
N PRO A 191 -4.42 16.60 8.41
CA PRO A 191 -5.81 17.07 8.41
C PRO A 191 -6.86 15.96 8.31
N GLY A 192 -6.52 14.83 7.67
CA GLY A 192 -7.40 13.66 7.57
C GLY A 192 -7.63 12.94 8.91
N LEU A 193 -6.81 13.22 9.92
CA LEU A 193 -6.83 12.63 11.25
C LEU A 193 -7.28 13.61 12.34
N THR A 194 -7.08 14.92 12.13
CA THR A 194 -7.44 15.97 13.10
C THR A 194 -8.77 16.66 12.79
N SER A 195 -9.46 16.25 11.71
CA SER A 195 -10.82 16.69 11.41
C SER A 195 -11.85 16.02 12.34
N PRO A 196 -13.13 16.45 12.34
CA PRO A 196 -14.18 15.82 13.17
C PRO A 196 -14.41 14.32 12.87
N GLY A 197 -14.12 13.90 11.64
CA GLY A 197 -14.20 12.50 11.21
C GLY A 197 -12.94 11.70 11.54
N GLY A 198 -11.80 12.37 11.67
CA GLY A 198 -10.52 11.78 12.06
C GLY A 198 -10.48 11.33 13.51
N ARG A 199 -9.54 10.45 13.84
CA ARG A 199 -9.32 9.96 15.19
C ARG A 199 -7.86 9.59 15.40
N LEU A 200 -7.24 10.24 16.37
CA LEU A 200 -5.93 9.89 16.89
C LEU A 200 -6.05 9.08 18.19
N PRO A 201 -4.97 8.41 18.64
CA PRO A 201 -4.96 7.74 19.93
C PRO A 201 -5.36 8.68 21.08
N LYS A 202 -5.89 8.10 22.15
CA LYS A 202 -6.29 8.81 23.36
C LYS A 202 -5.64 8.08 24.54
N PRO A 203 -4.48 8.57 25.01
CA PRO A 203 -3.77 7.96 26.12
C PRO A 203 -4.67 7.77 27.34
N ARG A 204 -4.64 6.57 27.90
CA ARG A 204 -5.36 6.20 29.13
C ARG A 204 -4.56 5.20 29.94
N ASP A 205 -4.79 5.19 31.24
CA ASP A 205 -4.22 4.17 32.11
C ASP A 205 -4.83 2.79 31.85
N GLY A 206 -4.05 1.74 32.07
CA GLY A 206 -4.47 0.34 31.95
C GLY A 206 -3.84 -0.38 30.75
N ASP A 207 -4.48 -1.49 30.36
CA ASP A 207 -3.97 -2.38 29.31
C ASP A 207 -4.05 -1.74 27.91
N GLU A 208 -3.09 -2.13 27.05
CA GLU A 208 -3.09 -1.72 25.65
C GLU A 208 -4.34 -2.20 24.91
N GLY A 209 -4.87 -1.33 24.05
CA GLY A 209 -5.93 -1.70 23.13
C GLY A 209 -6.86 -0.55 22.76
N VAL A 210 -7.80 -0.86 21.88
CA VAL A 210 -8.86 0.06 21.46
C VAL A 210 -9.93 0.21 22.54
N ASP A 211 -10.38 1.44 22.79
CA ASP A 211 -11.56 1.70 23.63
C ASP A 211 -12.89 1.47 22.86
N GLU A 212 -14.02 1.67 23.53
CA GLU A 212 -15.36 1.48 22.94
C GLU A 212 -15.62 2.38 21.74
N GLU A 213 -14.96 3.53 21.67
CA GLU A 213 -15.12 4.46 20.56
C GLU A 213 -14.10 4.20 19.44
N GLY A 214 -13.03 3.44 19.71
CA GLY A 214 -12.00 3.06 18.75
C GLY A 214 -10.70 3.87 18.85
N HIS A 215 -10.42 4.53 19.98
CA HIS A 215 -9.10 5.14 20.22
C HIS A 215 -8.10 4.12 20.73
N TRP A 216 -6.89 4.16 20.18
CA TRP A 216 -5.76 3.42 20.73
C TRP A 216 -5.32 4.04 22.06
N SER A 217 -4.90 3.19 23.01
CA SER A 217 -4.67 3.54 24.42
C SER A 217 -3.36 4.27 24.72
N ARG A 218 -2.43 4.39 23.75
CA ARG A 218 -1.16 5.12 23.92
C ARG A 218 -0.83 5.97 22.69
N GLU A 219 -0.02 7.00 22.89
CA GLU A 219 0.59 7.70 21.75
C GLU A 219 1.52 6.75 20.98
N LEU A 220 1.58 6.95 19.67
CA LEU A 220 2.44 6.20 18.76
C LEU A 220 3.59 7.09 18.29
N GLU A 221 4.78 6.52 18.25
CA GLU A 221 5.99 7.20 17.84
C GLU A 221 6.24 7.10 16.33
N LYS A 222 7.12 7.97 15.84
CA LYS A 222 7.61 7.91 14.47
C LYS A 222 8.31 6.55 14.23
N GLY A 223 8.01 5.92 13.10
CA GLY A 223 8.53 4.62 12.71
C GLY A 223 7.71 3.44 13.26
N GLU A 224 6.68 3.70 14.08
CA GLU A 224 5.77 2.64 14.50
C GLU A 224 4.79 2.26 13.38
N PRO A 225 4.48 0.95 13.23
CA PRO A 225 3.44 0.49 12.33
C PRO A 225 2.06 0.84 12.89
N VAL A 226 1.17 1.27 12.00
CA VAL A 226 -0.18 1.69 12.36
C VAL A 226 -1.21 1.19 11.35
N VAL A 227 -2.35 0.74 11.86
CA VAL A 227 -3.53 0.38 11.08
C VAL A 227 -4.41 1.61 10.89
N ILE A 228 -4.86 1.83 9.66
CA ILE A 228 -5.69 2.97 9.26
C ILE A 228 -7.12 2.48 9.09
N MET A 229 -8.00 2.94 9.98
CA MET A 229 -9.45 2.73 9.95
C MET A 229 -10.13 3.86 9.19
N ALA A 230 -11.28 3.60 8.58
CA ALA A 230 -12.05 4.60 7.85
C ALA A 230 -13.33 4.99 8.59
N GLU A 231 -13.66 6.29 8.58
CA GLU A 231 -14.92 6.78 9.16
C GLU A 231 -16.14 6.07 8.53
N GLY A 232 -16.99 5.49 9.37
CA GLY A 232 -18.20 4.77 8.94
C GLY A 232 -17.93 3.39 8.35
N LYS A 233 -16.73 2.83 8.51
CA LYS A 233 -16.36 1.47 8.10
C LYS A 233 -15.89 0.67 9.30
N THR A 234 -16.11 -0.64 9.25
CA THR A 234 -15.70 -1.60 10.28
C THR A 234 -14.32 -2.17 9.99
N GLU A 235 -13.96 -2.30 8.72
CA GLU A 235 -12.69 -2.84 8.26
C GLU A 235 -11.61 -1.75 8.11
N ALA A 236 -10.36 -2.14 8.36
CA ALA A 236 -9.20 -1.30 8.08
C ALA A 236 -9.04 -1.09 6.57
N CYS A 237 -8.66 0.12 6.15
CA CYS A 237 -8.42 0.44 4.74
C CYS A 237 -6.94 0.36 4.35
N ALA A 238 -6.02 0.58 5.30
CA ALA A 238 -4.59 0.54 5.04
C ALA A 238 -3.76 0.23 6.29
N VAL A 239 -2.49 -0.12 6.09
CA VAL A 239 -1.45 -0.28 7.12
C VAL A 239 -0.17 0.37 6.62
N GLY A 240 0.54 1.11 7.47
CA GLY A 240 1.81 1.73 7.10
C GLY A 240 2.62 2.14 8.31
N PHE A 241 3.72 2.85 8.07
CA PHE A 241 4.55 3.42 9.14
C PHE A 241 4.24 4.89 9.36
N LEU A 242 4.27 5.30 10.62
CA LEU A 242 4.20 6.70 10.99
C LEU A 242 5.48 7.43 10.60
N VAL A 243 5.37 8.51 9.82
CA VAL A 243 6.49 9.42 9.55
C VAL A 243 6.60 10.56 10.57
N ALA A 244 5.56 10.75 11.39
CA ALA A 244 5.47 11.67 12.52
C ALA A 244 4.68 11.01 13.67
N GLY A 245 5.04 11.32 14.93
CA GLY A 245 4.35 10.76 16.09
C GLY A 245 2.94 11.34 16.28
N THR A 246 2.00 10.57 16.84
CA THR A 246 0.58 10.97 16.92
C THR A 246 0.35 12.22 17.77
N LYS A 247 1.17 12.43 18.81
CA LYS A 247 1.18 13.66 19.60
C LYS A 247 1.54 14.88 18.75
N GLU A 248 2.60 14.78 17.95
CA GLU A 248 3.03 15.86 17.05
C GLU A 248 1.95 16.15 15.99
N VAL A 249 1.34 15.11 15.43
CA VAL A 249 0.24 15.23 14.45
C VAL A 249 -0.95 15.97 15.05
N LYS A 250 -1.31 15.65 16.30
CA LYS A 250 -2.39 16.30 17.04
C LYS A 250 -2.09 17.78 17.31
N ASP A 251 -0.87 18.09 17.73
CA ASP A 251 -0.46 19.45 18.11
C ASP A 251 -0.30 20.38 16.89
N LYS A 252 0.28 19.87 15.80
CA LYS A 252 0.57 20.68 14.61
C LYS A 252 -0.57 20.70 13.58
N GLY A 253 -1.35 19.62 13.49
CA GLY A 253 -2.45 19.48 12.52
C GLY A 253 -2.04 19.55 11.05
N LYS A 254 -0.74 19.42 10.73
CA LYS A 254 -0.20 19.54 9.38
C LYS A 254 0.98 18.60 9.15
N GLY A 255 1.24 18.31 7.88
CA GLY A 255 2.35 17.46 7.44
C GLY A 255 1.92 16.02 7.13
N PRO A 256 2.84 15.23 6.56
CA PRO A 256 2.61 13.83 6.26
C PRO A 256 2.60 13.00 7.54
N VAL A 257 1.78 11.96 7.56
CA VAL A 257 1.62 11.03 8.69
C VAL A 257 1.96 9.60 8.28
N VAL A 258 1.53 9.17 7.09
CA VAL A 258 1.92 7.90 6.48
C VAL A 258 2.20 8.14 5.00
N GLU A 259 3.42 7.91 4.55
CA GLU A 259 3.82 8.16 3.15
C GLU A 259 3.59 6.96 2.24
N GLU A 260 3.83 5.76 2.76
CA GLU A 260 3.72 4.49 2.06
C GLU A 260 2.89 3.54 2.92
N ALA A 261 1.85 2.99 2.31
CA ALA A 261 0.92 2.12 3.00
C ALA A 261 0.54 0.95 2.09
N HIS A 262 0.39 -0.22 2.69
CA HIS A 262 -0.35 -1.32 2.11
C HIS A 262 -1.85 -1.06 2.29
N PHE A 263 -2.62 -0.98 1.22
CA PHE A 263 -4.03 -0.60 1.26
C PHE A 263 -4.94 -1.62 0.55
N LEU A 264 -6.24 -1.55 0.84
CA LEU A 264 -7.22 -2.48 0.28
C LEU A 264 -7.32 -2.28 -1.23
N GLY A 265 -7.04 -3.36 -1.97
CA GLY A 265 -7.06 -3.36 -3.44
C GLY A 265 -5.70 -3.17 -4.10
N ASP A 266 -4.64 -2.89 -3.33
CA ASP A 266 -3.28 -2.83 -3.87
C ASP A 266 -2.75 -4.20 -4.33
N GLY A 267 -1.56 -4.21 -4.91
CA GLY A 267 -0.94 -5.43 -5.42
C GLY A 267 -0.68 -6.49 -4.33
N LEU A 268 -0.37 -6.06 -3.11
CA LEU A 268 -0.10 -6.99 -2.00
C LEU A 268 -1.40 -7.65 -1.50
N TRP A 269 -2.50 -6.89 -1.46
CA TRP A 269 -3.84 -7.36 -1.14
C TRP A 269 -4.31 -8.44 -2.12
N ARG A 270 -4.05 -8.21 -3.41
CA ARG A 270 -4.41 -9.14 -4.50
C ARG A 270 -3.54 -10.40 -4.45
N LEU A 271 -2.24 -10.27 -4.23
CA LEU A 271 -1.30 -11.38 -4.13
C LEU A 271 -1.66 -12.37 -3.00
N GLY A 272 -2.20 -11.87 -1.89
CA GLY A 272 -2.67 -12.69 -0.79
C GLY A 272 -3.97 -13.46 -1.07
N SER A 273 -4.60 -13.27 -2.23
CA SER A 273 -5.92 -13.84 -2.62
C SER A 273 -5.82 -15.00 -3.60
N GLU A 274 -4.62 -15.33 -4.06
CA GLU A 274 -4.31 -16.48 -4.92
C GLU A 274 -3.74 -17.66 -4.12
#